data_AF-A0A9X3IWB5-F1
#
_entry.id   AF-A0A9X3IWB5-F1
#
_cell.length_a   1.000
_cell.length_b   1.000
_cell.length_c   1.000
_cell.angle_alpha   90.00
_cell.angle_beta   90.00
_cell.angle_gamma   90.00
#
_symmetry.space_group_name_H-M   'P 1'
#
loop_
_entity.id
_entity.type
_entity.pdbx_description
1 polymer ?
#
loop_
_entity_poly.entity_id
_entity_poly.type
_entity_poly.pdbx_seq_one_letter_code
_entity_poly.pdbx_strand_id
1 'polypeptide(L)'
;MRRELPAVLAAYLPPGRKEDCEARIARHHQWTYDEAHPHSEASQAELLSCYAQIEAAAAKAAPSTETAEALVMAKNLGRWAARDFVTDGQAIFNARDRSMFDNFQWHRQRAGGQGKAIVWCATVHAAKDLGGIASRRGFSPLGQHIREHYGERAAAIGFSAWSGATQPRGRPGRELSVAPPESLEGRVLAPEQPLRYLDAAKLRALGSVEARPLNHEFRRAEWHEVLDGLVVMRRETPAHHDASQVAKKGAP
;
A
#
# COMPACT_ATOMS: atom_id res chain seq x y z
N MET A 1 -18.31 0.88 10.81
CA MET A 1 -17.27 0.20 10.00
C MET A 1 -16.41 -0.83 10.74
N ARG A 2 -15.47 -0.51 11.66
CA ARG A 2 -14.55 -1.54 12.22
C ARG A 2 -15.22 -2.68 13.01
N ARG A 3 -16.35 -2.42 13.67
CA ARG A 3 -17.14 -3.44 14.38
C ARG A 3 -18.04 -4.28 13.46
N GLU A 4 -18.33 -3.81 12.25
CA GLU A 4 -19.28 -4.47 11.35
C GLU A 4 -18.58 -5.48 10.42
N LEU A 5 -17.32 -5.23 10.04
CA LEU A 5 -16.60 -6.10 9.10
C LEU A 5 -16.54 -7.57 9.55
N PRO A 6 -16.20 -7.90 10.82
CA PRO A 6 -16.20 -9.29 11.27
C PRO A 6 -17.56 -9.96 11.12
N ALA A 7 -18.63 -9.29 11.55
CA ALA A 7 -20.00 -9.80 11.49
C ALA A 7 -20.48 -9.98 10.04
N VAL A 8 -20.21 -9.01 9.16
CA VAL A 8 -20.56 -9.07 7.74
C VAL A 8 -19.91 -10.27 7.05
N LEU A 9 -18.63 -10.54 7.33
CA LEU A 9 -17.92 -11.67 6.73
C LEU A 9 -18.35 -13.01 7.33
N ALA A 10 -18.54 -13.08 8.65
CA ALA A 10 -18.96 -14.31 9.31
C ALA A 10 -20.43 -14.69 9.03
N ALA A 11 -21.26 -13.75 8.55
CA ALA A 11 -22.67 -13.98 8.24
C ALA A 11 -22.93 -15.10 7.20
N TYR A 12 -21.92 -15.47 6.41
CA TYR A 12 -21.98 -16.56 5.44
C TYR A 12 -21.84 -17.96 6.07
N LEU A 13 -21.46 -18.04 7.35
CA LEU A 13 -21.21 -19.29 8.04
C LEU A 13 -22.45 -19.76 8.83
N PRO A 14 -22.60 -21.07 9.08
CA PRO A 14 -23.66 -21.58 9.95
C PRO A 14 -23.48 -21.11 11.41
N PRO A 15 -24.55 -21.15 12.21
CA PRO A 15 -24.48 -20.90 13.64
C PRO A 15 -23.40 -21.76 14.33
N GLY A 16 -22.73 -21.21 15.33
CA GLY A 16 -21.53 -21.77 15.98
C GLY A 16 -20.24 -21.37 15.27
N ARG A 17 -20.12 -21.64 13.96
CA ARG A 17 -18.93 -21.23 13.18
C ARG A 17 -18.90 -19.74 12.92
N LYS A 18 -20.07 -19.13 12.74
CA LYS A 18 -20.24 -17.69 12.61
C LYS A 18 -19.65 -16.96 13.82
N GLU A 19 -20.08 -17.30 15.02
CA GLU A 19 -19.68 -16.61 16.26
C GLU A 19 -18.18 -16.79 16.54
N ASP A 20 -17.65 -18.00 16.35
CA ASP A 20 -16.21 -18.27 16.50
C ASP A 20 -15.36 -17.45 15.52
N CYS A 21 -15.71 -17.47 14.23
CA CYS A 21 -14.95 -16.72 13.23
C CYS A 21 -15.12 -15.21 13.39
N GLU A 22 -16.31 -14.72 13.74
CA GLU A 22 -16.53 -13.30 14.04
C GLU A 22 -15.60 -12.84 15.17
N ALA A 23 -15.52 -13.58 16.27
CA ALA A 23 -14.66 -13.26 17.39
C ALA A 23 -13.16 -13.24 17.01
N ARG A 24 -12.71 -14.21 16.21
CA ARG A 24 -11.31 -14.30 15.74
C ARG A 24 -10.93 -13.16 14.81
N ILE A 25 -11.79 -12.87 13.84
CA ILE A 25 -11.60 -11.76 12.89
C ILE A 25 -11.61 -10.44 13.66
N ALA A 26 -12.55 -10.25 14.59
CA ALA A 26 -12.63 -9.06 15.44
C ALA A 26 -11.34 -8.87 16.26
N ARG A 27 -10.85 -9.93 16.92
CA ARG A 27 -9.62 -9.90 17.72
C ARG A 27 -8.42 -9.45 16.89
N HIS A 28 -8.24 -10.04 15.72
CA HIS A 28 -7.11 -9.72 14.85
C HIS A 28 -7.19 -8.27 14.33
N HIS A 29 -8.36 -7.81 13.89
CA HIS A 29 -8.54 -6.44 13.39
C HIS A 29 -8.44 -5.35 14.46
N GLN A 30 -8.80 -5.67 15.70
CA GLN A 30 -8.76 -4.74 16.83
C GLN A 30 -7.47 -4.87 17.63
N TRP A 31 -6.63 -5.86 17.32
CA TRP A 31 -5.40 -6.18 18.03
C TRP A 31 -5.61 -6.43 19.53
N THR A 32 -6.64 -7.20 19.87
CA THR A 32 -7.01 -7.51 21.27
C THR A 32 -6.57 -8.92 21.67
N TYR A 33 -5.35 -9.31 21.30
CA TYR A 33 -4.72 -10.56 21.75
C TYR A 33 -4.30 -10.44 23.22
N ASP A 34 -4.37 -11.53 23.97
CA ASP A 34 -4.07 -11.62 25.40
C ASP A 34 -3.41 -12.96 25.74
N GLU A 35 -3.16 -13.24 27.02
CA GLU A 35 -2.54 -14.50 27.46
C GLU A 35 -3.40 -15.73 27.12
N ALA A 36 -4.73 -15.60 27.15
CA ALA A 36 -5.65 -16.69 26.81
C ALA A 36 -5.79 -16.88 25.29
N HIS A 37 -5.52 -15.83 24.51
CA HIS A 37 -5.60 -15.80 23.06
C HIS A 37 -4.34 -15.15 22.48
N PRO A 38 -3.19 -15.83 22.49
CA PRO A 38 -1.94 -15.25 22.01
C PRO A 38 -1.95 -15.05 20.50
N HIS A 39 -1.24 -14.03 20.01
CA HIS A 39 -0.90 -13.91 18.59
C HIS A 39 0.21 -14.92 18.28
N SER A 40 -0.15 -16.01 17.61
CA SER A 40 0.72 -17.16 17.36
C SER A 40 0.40 -17.80 16.01
N GLU A 41 1.29 -18.66 15.51
CA GLU A 41 1.03 -19.42 14.27
C GLU A 41 -0.26 -20.25 14.37
N ALA A 42 -0.58 -20.76 15.57
CA ALA A 42 -1.83 -21.48 15.81
C ALA A 42 -3.04 -20.57 15.64
N SER A 43 -3.05 -19.38 16.26
CA SER A 43 -4.17 -18.45 16.13
C SER A 43 -4.29 -17.85 14.72
N GLN A 44 -3.18 -17.74 14.00
CA GLN A 44 -3.16 -17.41 12.57
C GLN A 44 -3.78 -18.52 11.72
N ALA A 45 -3.42 -19.79 11.93
CA ALA A 45 -3.97 -20.91 11.18
C ALA A 45 -5.50 -21.01 11.34
N GLU A 46 -6.00 -20.80 12.55
CA GLU A 46 -7.44 -20.75 12.83
C GLU A 46 -8.12 -19.57 12.12
N LEU A 47 -7.48 -18.39 12.10
CA LEU A 47 -7.98 -17.22 11.39
C LEU A 47 -8.02 -17.44 9.86
N LEU A 48 -6.98 -18.06 9.30
CA LEU A 48 -6.93 -18.42 7.88
C LEU A 48 -8.02 -19.43 7.53
N SER A 49 -8.27 -20.41 8.40
CA SER A 49 -9.39 -21.35 8.25
C SER A 49 -10.74 -20.63 8.21
N CYS A 50 -10.95 -19.61 9.05
CA CYS A 50 -12.15 -18.78 9.00
C CYS A 50 -12.30 -18.05 7.65
N TYR A 51 -11.26 -17.39 7.14
CA TYR A 51 -11.33 -16.73 5.84
C TYR A 51 -11.59 -17.70 4.69
N ALA A 52 -10.98 -18.89 4.71
CA ALA A 52 -11.20 -19.93 3.70
C ALA A 52 -12.65 -20.47 3.72
N GLN A 53 -13.23 -20.68 4.91
CA GLN A 53 -14.63 -21.09 5.06
C GLN A 53 -15.59 -20.01 4.56
N ILE A 54 -15.32 -18.74 4.86
CA ILE A 54 -16.12 -17.60 4.40
C ILE A 54 -16.04 -17.48 2.88
N GLU A 55 -14.85 -17.59 2.30
CA GLU A 55 -14.65 -17.61 0.85
C GLU A 55 -15.47 -18.74 0.20
N ALA A 56 -15.38 -19.96 0.72
CA ALA A 56 -16.10 -21.11 0.17
C ALA A 56 -17.62 -20.96 0.30
N ALA A 57 -18.11 -20.38 1.40
CA ALA A 57 -19.52 -20.13 1.62
C ALA A 57 -20.05 -19.00 0.72
N ALA A 58 -19.34 -17.87 0.63
CA ALA A 58 -19.69 -16.76 -0.25
C ALA A 58 -19.69 -17.17 -1.73
N ALA A 59 -18.76 -18.02 -2.16
CA ALA A 59 -18.70 -18.54 -3.53
C ALA A 59 -19.89 -19.44 -3.90
N LYS A 60 -20.54 -20.07 -2.91
CA LYS A 60 -21.74 -20.92 -3.10
C LYS A 60 -23.05 -20.14 -2.93
N ALA A 61 -23.00 -18.93 -2.38
CA ALA A 61 -24.17 -18.09 -2.20
C ALA A 61 -24.71 -17.60 -3.55
N ALA A 62 -25.97 -17.14 -3.57
CA ALA A 62 -26.55 -16.54 -4.77
C ALA A 62 -25.67 -15.36 -5.26
N PRO A 63 -25.34 -15.28 -6.55
CA PRO A 63 -24.53 -14.19 -7.07
C PRO A 63 -25.18 -12.83 -6.83
N SER A 64 -24.47 -11.95 -6.14
CA SER A 64 -24.86 -10.57 -5.90
C SER A 64 -23.61 -9.69 -5.78
N THR A 65 -23.81 -8.37 -5.74
CA THR A 65 -22.72 -7.42 -5.52
C THR A 65 -22.06 -7.65 -4.16
N GLU A 66 -22.88 -7.91 -3.13
CA GLU A 66 -22.47 -8.17 -1.76
C GLU A 66 -21.69 -9.49 -1.64
N THR A 67 -22.13 -10.55 -2.33
CA THR A 67 -21.42 -11.85 -2.30
C THR A 67 -20.08 -11.77 -3.03
N ALA A 68 -20.03 -11.03 -4.15
CA ALA A 68 -18.77 -10.74 -4.85
C ALA A 68 -17.79 -9.91 -4.00
N GLU A 69 -18.28 -8.91 -3.26
CA GLU A 69 -17.47 -8.12 -2.34
C GLU A 69 -16.96 -8.95 -1.16
N ALA A 70 -17.83 -9.75 -0.53
CA ALA A 70 -17.46 -10.61 0.58
C ALA A 70 -16.38 -11.63 0.18
N LEU A 71 -16.50 -12.20 -1.03
CA LEU A 71 -15.51 -13.12 -1.58
C LEU A 71 -14.13 -12.45 -1.70
N VAL A 72 -14.06 -11.25 -2.28
CA VAL A 72 -12.79 -10.53 -2.45
C VAL A 72 -12.24 -10.03 -1.11
N MET A 73 -13.10 -9.59 -0.19
CA MET A 73 -12.69 -9.22 1.15
C MET A 73 -12.09 -10.40 1.91
N ALA A 74 -12.74 -11.57 1.90
CA ALA A 74 -12.23 -12.77 2.55
C ALA A 74 -10.86 -13.18 1.98
N LYS A 75 -10.70 -13.18 0.65
CA LYS A 75 -9.40 -13.42 -0.02
C LYS A 75 -8.33 -12.42 0.38
N ASN A 76 -8.68 -11.14 0.48
CA ASN A 76 -7.74 -10.08 0.85
C ASN A 76 -7.26 -10.21 2.28
N LEU A 77 -8.18 -10.48 3.19
CA LEU A 77 -7.87 -10.64 4.60
C LEU A 77 -7.12 -11.94 4.87
N GLY A 78 -7.46 -13.03 4.17
CA GLY A 78 -6.69 -14.27 4.21
C GLY A 78 -5.25 -14.06 3.77
N ARG A 79 -5.03 -13.39 2.63
CA ARG A 79 -3.67 -13.04 2.15
C ARG A 79 -2.93 -12.15 3.13
N TRP A 80 -3.62 -11.20 3.76
CA TRP A 80 -3.03 -10.31 4.77
C TRP A 80 -2.60 -11.07 6.02
N ALA A 81 -3.51 -11.85 6.62
CA ALA A 81 -3.23 -12.65 7.80
C ALA A 81 -2.13 -13.69 7.54
N ALA A 82 -2.06 -14.28 6.33
CA ALA A 82 -1.05 -15.27 5.97
C ALA A 82 0.40 -14.74 6.05
N ARG A 83 0.59 -13.42 6.14
CA ARG A 83 1.91 -12.79 6.22
C ARG A 83 2.38 -12.48 7.65
N ASP A 84 1.56 -12.70 8.68
CA ASP A 84 1.87 -12.29 10.07
C ASP A 84 3.21 -12.80 10.60
N PHE A 85 3.58 -14.03 10.27
CA PHE A 85 4.82 -14.68 10.73
C PHE A 85 5.90 -14.78 9.65
N VAL A 86 5.71 -14.14 8.50
CA VAL A 86 6.76 -14.03 7.48
C VAL A 86 7.76 -12.97 7.93
N THR A 87 9.05 -13.30 7.96
CA THR A 87 10.11 -12.39 8.43
C THR A 87 10.90 -11.73 7.29
N ASP A 88 10.88 -12.32 6.10
CA ASP A 88 11.50 -11.74 4.90
C ASP A 88 10.69 -10.52 4.42
N GLY A 89 11.23 -9.33 4.67
CA GLY A 89 10.61 -8.06 4.27
C GLY A 89 10.42 -7.91 2.76
N GLN A 90 11.28 -8.52 1.93
CA GLN A 90 11.11 -8.52 0.48
C GLN A 90 9.94 -9.40 0.07
N ALA A 91 9.86 -10.62 0.62
CA ALA A 91 8.73 -11.52 0.37
C ALA A 91 7.40 -10.89 0.81
N ILE A 92 7.36 -10.24 1.98
CA ILE A 92 6.18 -9.51 2.48
C ILE A 92 5.79 -8.38 1.52
N PHE A 93 6.75 -7.57 1.07
CA PHE A 93 6.50 -6.48 0.13
C PHE A 93 5.92 -7.00 -1.18
N ASN A 94 6.57 -7.99 -1.80
CA ASN A 94 6.14 -8.55 -3.08
C ASN A 94 4.75 -9.18 -2.99
N ALA A 95 4.47 -9.94 -1.93
CA ALA A 95 3.15 -10.54 -1.71
C ALA A 95 2.06 -9.48 -1.44
N ARG A 96 2.40 -8.40 -0.73
CA ARG A 96 1.49 -7.27 -0.49
C ARG A 96 1.18 -6.55 -1.80
N ASP A 97 2.17 -6.21 -2.60
CA ASP A 97 2.00 -5.46 -3.85
C ASP A 97 1.30 -6.31 -4.92
N ARG A 98 1.53 -7.62 -4.95
CA ARG A 98 0.70 -8.54 -5.73
C ARG A 98 -0.77 -8.52 -5.29
N SER A 99 -1.04 -8.50 -3.98
CA SER A 99 -2.41 -8.38 -3.46
C SER A 99 -3.04 -7.03 -3.85
N MET A 100 -2.27 -5.94 -3.88
CA MET A 100 -2.74 -4.63 -4.37
C MET A 100 -3.09 -4.68 -5.86
N PHE A 101 -2.31 -5.40 -6.68
CA PHE A 101 -2.59 -5.54 -8.10
C PHE A 101 -3.87 -6.34 -8.36
N ASP A 102 -4.06 -7.45 -7.64
CA ASP A 102 -5.29 -8.25 -7.77
C ASP A 102 -6.53 -7.42 -7.37
N ASN A 103 -6.42 -6.54 -6.36
CA ASN A 103 -7.48 -5.62 -5.98
C ASN A 103 -7.75 -4.56 -7.05
N PHE A 104 -6.70 -4.00 -7.64
CA PHE A 104 -6.85 -3.08 -8.76
C PHE A 104 -7.58 -3.74 -9.93
N GLN A 105 -7.22 -4.97 -10.28
CA GLN A 105 -7.88 -5.74 -11.33
C GLN A 105 -9.36 -5.97 -11.03
N TRP A 106 -9.70 -6.37 -9.80
CA TRP A 106 -11.08 -6.54 -9.39
C TRP A 106 -11.90 -5.24 -9.52
N HIS A 107 -11.37 -4.11 -9.04
CA HIS A 107 -12.04 -2.81 -9.18
C HIS A 107 -12.19 -2.39 -10.64
N ARG A 108 -11.18 -2.63 -11.48
CA ARG A 108 -11.26 -2.35 -12.93
C ARG A 108 -12.34 -3.17 -13.60
N GLN A 109 -12.42 -4.47 -13.32
CA GLN A 109 -13.46 -5.34 -13.87
C GLN A 109 -14.85 -4.90 -13.44
N ARG A 110 -15.03 -4.59 -12.15
CA ARG A 110 -16.31 -4.09 -11.62
C ARG A 110 -16.75 -2.77 -12.24
N ALA A 111 -15.81 -1.88 -12.56
CA ALA A 111 -16.09 -0.63 -13.27
C ALA A 111 -16.34 -0.82 -14.78
N GLY A 112 -16.48 -2.06 -15.26
CA GLY A 112 -16.72 -2.38 -16.67
C GLY A 112 -15.47 -2.39 -17.55
N GLY A 113 -14.26 -2.30 -16.96
CA GLY A 113 -12.97 -2.39 -17.66
C GLY A 113 -12.64 -1.20 -18.58
N GLN A 114 -13.60 -0.32 -18.85
CA GLN A 114 -13.44 0.86 -19.69
C GLN A 114 -12.97 2.09 -18.89
N GLY A 115 -12.49 3.11 -19.58
CA GLY A 115 -12.08 4.38 -18.95
C GLY A 115 -10.68 4.38 -18.31
N LYS A 116 -10.31 5.56 -17.81
CA LYS A 116 -9.02 5.82 -17.13
C LYS A 116 -9.16 5.53 -15.64
N ALA A 117 -8.10 5.03 -15.02
CA ALA A 117 -8.02 4.82 -13.58
C ALA A 117 -6.82 5.60 -13.01
N ILE A 118 -7.01 6.18 -11.83
CA ILE A 118 -5.93 6.79 -11.04
C ILE A 118 -5.72 5.92 -9.81
N VAL A 119 -4.52 5.40 -9.63
CA VAL A 119 -4.11 4.66 -8.44
C VAL A 119 -3.31 5.60 -7.56
N TRP A 120 -3.88 5.97 -6.41
CA TRP A 120 -3.20 6.80 -5.43
C TRP A 120 -2.50 5.92 -4.39
N CYS A 121 -1.16 5.89 -4.42
CA CYS A 121 -0.35 5.12 -3.48
C CYS A 121 1.02 5.80 -3.26
N ALA A 122 1.80 5.30 -2.29
CA ALA A 122 3.17 5.77 -2.11
C ALA A 122 4.02 5.43 -3.34
N THR A 123 4.97 6.30 -3.69
CA THR A 123 5.80 6.15 -4.91
C THR A 123 6.49 4.79 -5.01
N VAL A 124 6.92 4.20 -3.89
CA VAL A 124 7.55 2.87 -3.88
C VAL A 124 6.63 1.77 -4.42
N HIS A 125 5.32 1.89 -4.25
CA HIS A 125 4.33 0.98 -4.83
C HIS A 125 4.01 1.34 -6.28
N ALA A 126 4.07 2.63 -6.64
CA ALA A 126 3.79 3.08 -8.00
C ALA A 126 4.94 2.81 -8.99
N ALA A 127 6.17 2.62 -8.51
CA ALA A 127 7.36 2.39 -9.35
C ALA A 127 7.15 1.26 -10.37
N LYS A 128 7.66 1.44 -11.59
CA LYS A 128 7.61 0.43 -12.66
C LYS A 128 8.65 -0.66 -12.49
N ASP A 129 9.82 -0.29 -11.97
CA ASP A 129 10.94 -1.18 -11.75
C ASP A 129 11.82 -0.61 -10.62
N LEU A 130 12.24 -1.48 -9.70
CA LEU A 130 13.15 -1.16 -8.60
C LEU A 130 14.50 -1.87 -8.72
N GLY A 131 14.70 -2.69 -9.76
CA GLY A 131 15.88 -3.55 -9.97
C GLY A 131 17.19 -2.78 -10.14
N GLY A 132 17.13 -1.55 -10.66
CA GLY A 132 18.27 -0.64 -10.79
C GLY A 132 18.75 -0.04 -9.46
N ILE A 133 17.99 -0.20 -8.37
CA ILE A 133 18.34 0.32 -7.05
C ILE A 133 18.88 -0.83 -6.20
N ALA A 134 20.17 -0.76 -5.82
CA ALA A 134 20.86 -1.88 -5.15
C ALA A 134 20.11 -2.43 -3.92
N SER A 135 19.59 -1.55 -3.05
CA SER A 135 18.85 -1.94 -1.84
C SER A 135 17.41 -2.40 -2.10
N ARG A 136 16.95 -2.39 -3.36
CA ARG A 136 15.60 -2.78 -3.78
C ARG A 136 15.59 -3.83 -4.89
N ARG A 137 16.75 -4.41 -5.23
CA ARG A 137 16.83 -5.50 -6.19
C ARG A 137 15.92 -6.67 -5.76
N GLY A 138 15.06 -7.12 -6.67
CA GLY A 138 14.10 -8.21 -6.43
C GLY A 138 12.77 -7.78 -5.80
N PHE A 139 12.61 -6.50 -5.45
CA PHE A 139 11.30 -5.97 -5.04
C PHE A 139 10.40 -5.82 -6.28
N SER A 140 9.14 -6.26 -6.16
CA SER A 140 8.14 -6.26 -7.23
C SER A 140 6.97 -5.36 -6.82
N PRO A 141 7.03 -4.05 -7.15
CA PRO A 141 6.00 -3.09 -6.76
C PRO A 141 4.72 -3.26 -7.58
N LEU A 142 3.61 -2.73 -7.07
CA LEU A 142 2.32 -2.70 -7.77
C LEU A 142 2.46 -2.12 -9.19
N GLY A 143 3.23 -1.05 -9.37
CA GLY A 143 3.45 -0.39 -10.65
C GLY A 143 4.11 -1.30 -11.69
N GLN A 144 4.98 -2.22 -11.26
CA GLN A 144 5.56 -3.24 -12.13
C GLN A 144 4.47 -4.17 -12.67
N HIS A 145 3.61 -4.72 -11.81
CA HIS A 145 2.50 -5.58 -12.25
C HIS A 145 1.49 -4.86 -13.15
N ILE A 146 1.22 -3.57 -12.87
CA ILE A 146 0.38 -2.74 -13.75
C ILE A 146 1.07 -2.56 -15.10
N ARG A 147 2.36 -2.25 -15.14
CA ARG A 147 3.11 -2.06 -16.39
C ARG A 147 3.18 -3.36 -17.20
N GLU A 148 3.45 -4.49 -16.57
CA GLU A 148 3.45 -5.83 -17.20
C GLU A 148 2.11 -6.12 -17.88
N HIS A 149 0.98 -5.75 -17.25
CA HIS A 149 -0.35 -6.04 -17.77
C HIS A 149 -0.86 -5.02 -18.80
N TYR A 150 -0.56 -3.73 -18.62
CA TYR A 150 -1.11 -2.64 -19.44
C TYR A 150 -0.14 -2.08 -20.48
N GLY A 151 1.16 -2.40 -20.37
CA GLY A 151 2.23 -1.87 -21.21
C GLY A 151 2.32 -0.35 -21.14
N GLU A 152 2.56 0.28 -22.28
CA GLU A 152 2.66 1.74 -22.44
C GLU A 152 1.37 2.51 -22.09
N ARG A 153 0.26 1.81 -21.80
CA ARG A 153 -0.99 2.44 -21.32
C ARG A 153 -0.96 2.75 -19.83
N ALA A 154 0.11 2.38 -19.12
CA ALA A 154 0.31 2.68 -17.71
C ALA A 154 1.50 3.65 -17.53
N ALA A 155 1.30 4.64 -16.66
CA ALA A 155 2.33 5.60 -16.27
C ALA A 155 2.45 5.67 -14.74
N ALA A 156 3.70 5.68 -14.26
CA ALA A 156 4.04 5.86 -12.85
C ALA A 156 4.55 7.29 -12.61
N ILE A 157 3.81 8.06 -11.79
CA ILE A 157 4.20 9.41 -11.39
C ILE A 157 4.53 9.41 -9.90
N GLY A 158 5.77 9.75 -9.57
CA GLY A 158 6.24 9.87 -8.19
C GLY A 158 6.19 11.29 -7.66
N PHE A 159 6.47 11.41 -6.36
CA PHE A 159 6.65 12.68 -5.68
C PHE A 159 7.98 12.69 -4.93
N SER A 160 8.65 13.85 -4.92
CA SER A 160 9.79 14.12 -4.05
C SER A 160 9.77 15.57 -3.57
N ALA A 161 10.62 15.88 -2.59
CA ALA A 161 10.72 17.22 -2.02
C ALA A 161 12.17 17.63 -1.79
N TRP A 162 12.47 18.91 -2.01
CA TRP A 162 13.79 19.50 -1.71
C TRP A 162 14.03 19.68 -0.21
N SER A 163 13.02 20.06 0.56
CA SER A 163 13.07 20.08 2.03
C SER A 163 11.66 19.89 2.59
N GLY A 164 11.50 20.00 3.92
CA GLY A 164 10.18 19.99 4.55
C GLY A 164 10.11 19.04 5.73
N ALA A 165 8.89 18.63 6.07
CA ALA A 165 8.64 17.68 7.14
C ALA A 165 7.49 16.75 6.81
N THR A 166 7.55 15.55 7.37
CA THR A 166 6.52 14.53 7.25
C THR A 166 5.92 14.26 8.62
N GLN A 167 4.64 13.93 8.69
CA GLN A 167 4.02 13.44 9.93
C GLN A 167 3.05 12.32 9.63
N PRO A 168 3.53 11.06 9.67
CA PRO A 168 2.65 9.90 9.59
C PRO A 168 1.64 9.93 10.74
N ARG A 169 0.40 9.52 10.46
CA ARG A 169 -0.66 9.48 11.47
C ARG A 169 -0.22 8.65 12.68
N GLY A 170 -0.33 9.22 13.88
CA GLY A 170 0.01 8.54 15.13
C GLY A 170 1.51 8.35 15.37
N ARG A 171 2.38 9.01 14.59
CA ARG A 171 3.82 9.06 14.82
C ARG A 171 4.28 10.52 14.97
N PRO A 172 5.39 10.76 15.69
CA PRO A 172 6.03 12.06 15.70
C PRO A 172 6.37 12.54 14.28
N GLY A 173 6.32 13.85 14.07
CA GLY A 173 6.81 14.46 12.84
C GLY A 173 8.32 14.24 12.68
N ARG A 174 8.78 14.21 11.43
CA ARG A 174 10.19 14.11 11.06
C ARG A 174 10.54 15.18 10.05
N GLU A 175 11.53 15.99 10.39
CA GLU A 175 12.16 16.93 9.47
C GLU A 175 12.94 16.18 8.38
N LEU A 176 12.84 16.69 7.15
CA LEU A 176 13.61 16.23 6.01
C LEU A 176 14.86 17.09 5.89
N SER A 177 16.01 16.45 5.66
CA SER A 177 17.20 17.19 5.28
C SER A 177 16.95 17.99 4.00
N VAL A 178 17.63 19.13 3.88
CA VAL A 178 17.70 19.85 2.62
C VAL A 178 18.38 18.96 1.59
N ALA A 179 17.81 18.89 0.39
CA ALA A 179 18.36 18.07 -0.67
C ALA A 179 19.70 18.63 -1.15
N PRO A 180 20.75 17.78 -1.28
CA PRO A 180 22.05 18.23 -1.74
C PRO A 180 21.98 18.91 -3.11
N PRO A 181 22.80 19.93 -3.42
CA PRO A 181 22.78 20.61 -4.71
C PRO A 181 22.93 19.67 -5.92
N GLU A 182 23.68 18.58 -5.75
CA GLU A 182 23.94 17.56 -6.76
C GLU A 182 22.87 16.47 -6.85
N SER A 183 21.88 16.45 -5.95
CA SER A 183 20.71 15.57 -6.06
C SER A 183 19.76 16.04 -7.17
N LEU A 184 18.85 15.17 -7.60
CA LEU A 184 17.81 15.50 -8.57
C LEU A 184 17.03 16.73 -8.11
N GLU A 185 16.58 16.75 -6.86
CA GLU A 185 15.78 17.83 -6.30
C GLU A 185 16.56 19.15 -6.26
N GLY A 186 17.86 19.09 -5.95
CA GLY A 186 18.76 20.25 -5.97
C GLY A 186 19.03 20.80 -7.37
N ARG A 187 19.16 19.94 -8.38
CA ARG A 187 19.46 20.34 -9.78
C ARG A 187 18.27 20.95 -10.50
N VAL A 188 17.06 20.48 -10.21
CA VAL A 188 15.88 20.78 -11.05
C VAL A 188 15.02 21.91 -10.51
N LEU A 189 15.09 22.24 -9.23
CA LEU A 189 14.28 23.34 -8.67
C LEU A 189 15.06 24.65 -8.68
N ALA A 190 14.55 25.64 -9.42
CA ALA A 190 15.00 27.02 -9.24
C ALA A 190 14.61 27.55 -7.85
N PRO A 191 15.35 28.52 -7.25
CA PRO A 191 15.10 28.99 -5.90
C PRO A 191 13.66 29.42 -5.61
N GLU A 192 13.03 30.11 -6.57
CA GLU A 192 11.67 30.65 -6.47
C GLU A 192 10.57 29.68 -6.92
N GLN A 193 10.93 28.49 -7.43
CA GLN A 193 9.96 27.56 -8.01
C GLN A 193 9.34 26.68 -6.90
N PRO A 194 8.03 26.78 -6.61
CA PRO A 194 7.40 26.02 -5.53
C PRO A 194 7.26 24.52 -5.87
N LEU A 195 7.10 24.20 -7.15
CA LEU A 195 7.01 22.84 -7.66
C LEU A 195 7.48 22.77 -9.12
N ARG A 196 8.00 21.60 -9.51
CA ARG A 196 8.36 21.30 -10.90
C ARG A 196 7.95 19.87 -11.24
N TYR A 197 7.34 19.69 -12.41
CA TYR A 197 7.11 18.37 -12.99
C TYR A 197 8.22 18.02 -13.98
N LEU A 198 8.74 16.80 -13.86
CA LEU A 198 9.67 16.18 -14.79
C LEU A 198 8.96 15.02 -15.48
N ASP A 199 8.94 15.03 -16.81
CA ASP A 199 8.52 13.89 -17.62
C ASP A 199 9.69 12.89 -17.80
N ALA A 200 9.40 11.75 -18.43
CA ALA A 200 10.38 10.69 -18.67
C ALA A 200 11.62 11.16 -19.46
N ALA A 201 11.48 12.10 -20.40
CA ALA A 201 12.60 12.62 -21.19
C ALA A 201 13.54 13.46 -20.32
N LYS A 202 12.99 14.33 -19.46
CA LYS A 202 13.75 15.11 -18.49
C LYS A 202 14.43 14.22 -17.45
N LEU A 203 13.74 13.18 -16.96
CA LEU A 203 14.33 12.21 -16.04
C LEU A 203 15.49 11.45 -16.70
N ARG A 204 15.34 11.03 -17.97
CA ARG A 204 16.40 10.34 -18.72
C ARG A 204 17.63 11.22 -18.92
N ALA A 205 17.42 12.51 -19.22
CA ALA A 205 18.51 13.46 -19.42
C ALA A 205 19.37 13.71 -18.16
N LEU A 206 18.85 13.43 -16.96
CA LEU A 206 19.61 13.55 -15.71
C LEU A 206 20.59 12.38 -15.49
N GLY A 207 20.35 11.24 -16.15
CA GLY A 207 21.09 9.99 -15.92
C GLY A 207 20.98 9.49 -14.47
N SER A 208 21.99 8.72 -14.06
CA SER A 208 22.14 8.23 -12.69
C SER A 208 22.41 9.38 -11.70
N VAL A 209 21.45 9.65 -10.82
CA VAL A 209 21.55 10.76 -9.84
C VAL A 209 20.91 10.37 -8.50
N GLU A 210 21.39 10.96 -7.40
CA GLU A 210 20.74 10.84 -6.09
C GLU A 210 19.36 11.50 -6.13
N ALA A 211 18.32 10.82 -5.66
CA ALA A 211 17.02 11.43 -5.36
C ALA A 211 16.33 10.64 -4.24
N ARG A 212 15.25 11.19 -3.69
CA ARG A 212 14.50 10.53 -2.59
C ARG A 212 13.00 10.28 -2.81
N PRO A 213 12.54 9.91 -4.03
CA PRO A 213 11.12 9.79 -4.30
C PRO A 213 10.44 8.58 -3.63
N LEU A 214 11.18 7.59 -3.11
CA LEU A 214 10.60 6.33 -2.62
C LEU A 214 10.20 6.35 -1.14
N ASN A 215 11.04 6.88 -0.26
CA ASN A 215 10.87 6.83 1.20
C ASN A 215 11.65 7.94 1.93
N HIS A 216 11.81 9.11 1.29
CA HIS A 216 12.54 10.26 1.83
C HIS A 216 14.04 10.03 2.12
N GLU A 217 14.59 8.90 1.68
CA GLU A 217 16.03 8.59 1.69
C GLU A 217 16.63 8.78 0.30
N PHE A 218 17.82 9.38 0.22
CA PHE A 218 18.54 9.51 -1.04
C PHE A 218 19.05 8.15 -1.52
N ARG A 219 18.77 7.85 -2.79
CA ARG A 219 19.26 6.68 -3.50
C ARG A 219 19.77 7.14 -4.86
N ARG A 220 20.85 6.54 -5.34
CA ARG A 220 21.28 6.67 -6.72
C ARG A 220 20.50 5.74 -7.63
N ALA A 221 19.93 6.26 -8.71
CA ALA A 221 19.26 5.45 -9.72
C ALA A 221 19.16 6.19 -11.06
N GLU A 222 18.93 5.42 -12.13
CA GLU A 222 18.39 5.92 -13.39
C GLU A 222 16.87 6.12 -13.24
N TRP A 223 16.44 7.25 -12.68
CA TRP A 223 15.05 7.44 -12.23
C TRP A 223 13.98 7.31 -13.32
N HIS A 224 14.35 7.44 -14.60
CA HIS A 224 13.46 7.23 -15.73
C HIS A 224 13.07 5.75 -15.95
N GLU A 225 13.87 4.80 -15.45
CA GLU A 225 13.55 3.38 -15.44
C GLU A 225 12.51 3.08 -14.35
N VAL A 226 12.60 3.79 -13.23
CA VAL A 226 11.72 3.64 -12.06
C VAL A 226 10.35 4.31 -12.27
N LEU A 227 10.32 5.49 -12.88
CA LEU A 227 9.14 6.36 -13.01
C LEU A 227 8.99 6.94 -14.42
N ASP A 228 7.77 7.24 -14.86
CA ASP A 228 7.49 7.98 -16.09
C ASP A 228 7.40 9.50 -15.88
N GLY A 229 7.21 9.91 -14.62
CA GLY A 229 7.26 11.30 -14.24
C GLY A 229 7.49 11.49 -12.74
N LEU A 230 7.93 12.70 -12.38
CA LEU A 230 8.22 13.05 -11.00
C LEU A 230 7.78 14.49 -10.74
N VAL A 231 6.97 14.68 -9.70
CA VAL A 231 6.65 15.98 -9.15
C VAL A 231 7.64 16.28 -8.03
N VAL A 232 8.44 17.34 -8.19
CA VAL A 232 9.40 17.79 -7.18
C VAL A 232 8.86 19.05 -6.53
N MET A 233 8.65 19.00 -5.22
CA MET A 233 8.17 20.12 -4.42
C MET A 233 9.35 20.83 -3.75
N ARG A 234 9.26 22.15 -3.61
CA ARG A 234 10.25 22.92 -2.85
C ARG A 234 10.23 22.54 -1.37
N ARG A 235 9.04 22.42 -0.79
CA ARG A 235 8.86 22.10 0.62
C ARG A 235 7.66 21.17 0.79
N GLU A 236 7.87 20.03 1.46
CA GLU A 236 6.80 19.18 1.96
C GLU A 236 6.32 19.71 3.32
N THR A 237 5.00 19.79 3.50
CA THR A 237 4.39 20.17 4.78
C THR A 237 3.62 18.98 5.35
N PRO A 238 3.68 18.74 6.67
CA PRO A 238 2.89 17.69 7.31
C PRO A 238 1.41 17.80 6.96
N ALA A 239 0.78 16.64 6.70
CA ALA A 239 -0.65 16.60 6.52
C ALA A 239 -1.36 17.09 7.79
N HIS A 240 -2.34 17.98 7.64
CA HIS A 240 -3.20 18.37 8.76
C HIS A 240 -4.04 17.16 9.18
N HIS A 241 -3.75 16.63 10.37
CA HIS A 241 -4.61 15.64 11.01
C HIS A 241 -5.57 16.40 11.92
N ASP A 242 -6.87 16.21 11.74
CA ASP A 242 -7.86 16.75 12.66
C ASP A 242 -7.62 16.17 14.07
N ALA A 243 -7.22 17.04 15.01
CA ALA A 243 -6.81 16.68 16.36
C ALA A 243 -7.94 16.01 17.17
N SER A 244 -9.19 16.18 16.76
CA SER A 244 -10.38 15.54 17.35
C SER A 244 -10.35 14.01 17.27
N GLN A 245 -9.49 13.40 16.42
CA GLN A 245 -9.33 11.95 16.32
C GLN A 245 -8.16 11.36 17.13
N VAL A 246 -7.29 12.20 17.70
CA VAL A 246 -6.10 11.72 18.45
C VAL A 246 -6.43 11.50 19.93
N ALA A 247 -7.36 12.30 20.50
CA ALA A 247 -7.74 12.23 21.91
C ALA A 247 -8.47 10.92 22.32
N LYS A 248 -8.88 10.06 21.39
CA LYS A 248 -9.56 8.78 21.70
C LYS A 248 -8.62 7.57 21.85
N LYS A 249 -7.30 7.75 21.75
CA LYS A 249 -6.32 6.65 21.87
C LYS A 249 -5.35 6.77 23.04
N GLY A 250 -5.56 7.76 23.92
CA GLY A 250 -4.78 7.97 25.13
C GLY A 250 -5.66 7.91 26.37
N ALA A 251 -6.13 6.72 26.72
CA ALA A 251 -6.50 6.39 28.10
C ALA A 251 -6.17 4.90 28.28
N PRO A 252 -5.51 4.52 29.40
CA PRO A 252 -5.00 3.17 29.65
C PRO A 252 -6.10 2.11 29.63
#